data_AF-A0A356K3A6-F1
#
_entry.id   AF-A0A356K3A6-F1
#
_cell.length_a   1.000
_cell.length_b   1.000
_cell.length_c   1.000
_cell.angle_alpha   90.00
_cell.angle_beta   90.00
_cell.angle_gamma   90.00
#
_symmetry.space_group_name_H-M   'P 1'
#
loop_
_entity.id
_entity.type
_entity.pdbx_description
1 polymer ?
#
loop_
_entity_poly.entity_id
_entity_poly.type
_entity_poly.pdbx_seq_one_letter_code
_entity_poly.pdbx_strand_id
1 'polypeptide(L)'
;MKSYFNNEEYIYIKSFLRTNPSEALIRTEEYIKKYPNDYIAGVFYSKVLKVLGSFSEALYVLGNIEERYTSNKKLFNDFAKYNIIEEKVLYNKLRCLSYLEDFDKVEELLNENRKYLINPKFGYFSNLVKYSKMENINFNASYRLEQLFNYSDEEFLSHISKHMYSRVEDYDVISTFNEDFPFDKVFYEVKKKILFCKAYYFGTYEDVYIFKYDKCGVTNGKISDYFLVITFHNTNKYISMYPCNSSSNFNYVDLNYLKIPSTSNVKRLSQIDKFNMKYKK
;
A
#
# COMPACT_ATOMS: atom_id res chain seq x y z
N MET A 1 24.27 28.59 -14.29
CA MET A 1 24.56 27.36 -13.51
C MET A 1 23.64 26.25 -14.00
N LYS A 2 24.16 25.09 -14.43
CA LYS A 2 23.30 23.90 -14.58
C LYS A 2 22.84 23.52 -13.16
N SER A 3 21.55 23.60 -12.89
CA SER A 3 21.02 23.18 -11.59
C SER A 3 21.21 21.67 -11.45
N TYR A 4 21.70 21.22 -10.30
CA TYR A 4 21.90 19.80 -10.01
C TYR A 4 20.60 19.08 -9.61
N PHE A 5 19.52 19.83 -9.34
CA PHE A 5 18.18 19.35 -9.00
C PHE A 5 17.12 20.46 -9.19
N ASN A 6 15.84 20.13 -9.10
CA ASN A 6 14.74 21.09 -9.01
C ASN A 6 13.75 20.66 -7.92
N ASN A 7 13.76 21.37 -6.79
CA ASN A 7 12.99 20.98 -5.62
C ASN A 7 11.47 21.12 -5.82
N GLU A 8 11.00 22.14 -6.54
CA GLU A 8 9.57 22.34 -6.79
C GLU A 8 9.02 21.23 -7.69
N GLU A 9 9.75 20.92 -8.76
CA GLU A 9 9.43 19.81 -9.67
C GLU A 9 9.43 18.48 -8.91
N TYR A 10 10.44 18.21 -8.08
CA TYR A 10 10.48 17.02 -7.24
C TYR A 10 9.30 16.91 -6.25
N ILE A 11 8.94 18.00 -5.57
CA ILE A 11 7.80 18.03 -4.63
C ILE A 11 6.50 17.76 -5.37
N TYR A 12 6.32 18.39 -6.55
CA TYR A 12 5.15 18.17 -7.39
C TYR A 12 5.02 16.70 -7.80
N ILE A 13 6.09 16.09 -8.31
CA ILE A 13 6.13 14.67 -8.67
C ILE A 13 5.77 13.78 -7.47
N LYS A 14 6.34 14.07 -6.30
CA LYS A 14 6.11 13.30 -5.07
C LYS A 14 4.65 13.30 -4.63
N SER A 15 3.89 14.36 -4.93
CA SER A 15 2.46 14.46 -4.60
C SER A 15 1.61 13.36 -5.27
N PHE A 16 2.06 12.84 -6.42
CA PHE A 16 1.34 11.81 -7.16
C PHE A 16 1.48 10.41 -6.57
N LEU A 17 2.49 10.13 -5.74
CA LEU A 17 2.75 8.75 -5.28
C LEU A 17 1.52 8.08 -4.65
N ARG A 18 0.73 8.83 -3.87
CA ARG A 18 -0.45 8.33 -3.16
C ARG A 18 -1.78 8.60 -3.86
N THR A 19 -1.76 9.21 -5.04
CA THR A 19 -2.98 9.60 -5.78
C THR A 19 -3.01 9.07 -7.20
N ASN A 20 -1.85 8.88 -7.82
CA ASN A 20 -1.63 8.29 -9.14
C ASN A 20 -0.16 7.81 -9.27
N PRO A 21 0.18 6.62 -8.75
CA PRO A 21 1.56 6.13 -8.76
C PRO A 21 2.10 5.86 -10.18
N SER A 22 1.24 5.62 -11.16
CA SER A 22 1.64 5.49 -12.58
C SER A 22 2.14 6.82 -13.14
N GLU A 23 1.45 7.93 -12.84
CA GLU A 23 1.91 9.26 -13.20
C GLU A 23 3.20 9.65 -12.46
N ALA A 24 3.30 9.26 -11.18
CA ALA A 24 4.53 9.44 -10.42
C ALA A 24 5.71 8.73 -11.08
N LEU A 25 5.51 7.55 -11.68
CA LEU A 25 6.55 6.79 -12.37
C LEU A 25 7.08 7.57 -13.57
N ILE A 26 6.19 7.92 -14.51
CA ILE A 26 6.54 8.62 -15.75
C ILE A 26 7.32 9.89 -15.45
N ARG A 27 6.80 10.74 -14.55
CA ARG A 27 7.45 12.02 -14.24
C ARG A 27 8.78 11.85 -13.51
N THR A 28 8.89 10.84 -12.64
CA THR A 28 10.15 10.60 -11.94
C THR A 28 11.23 10.14 -12.92
N GLU A 29 10.88 9.31 -13.91
CA GLU A 29 11.81 8.87 -14.97
C GLU A 29 12.34 10.04 -15.80
N GLU A 30 11.47 10.96 -16.18
CA GLU A 30 11.87 12.19 -16.88
C GLU A 30 12.79 13.06 -16.00
N TYR A 31 12.43 13.22 -14.72
CA TYR A 31 13.21 14.01 -13.77
C TYR A 31 14.61 13.45 -13.55
N ILE A 32 14.77 12.14 -13.31
CA ILE A 32 16.09 11.55 -13.06
C ILE A 32 16.97 11.52 -14.32
N LYS A 33 16.39 11.51 -15.53
CA LYS A 33 17.14 11.71 -16.79
C LYS A 33 17.69 13.13 -16.87
N LYS A 34 16.91 14.12 -16.43
CA LYS A 34 17.29 15.55 -16.39
C LYS A 34 18.30 15.85 -15.28
N TYR A 35 18.16 15.21 -14.11
CA TYR A 35 18.97 15.41 -12.91
C TYR A 35 19.59 14.10 -12.40
N PRO A 36 20.51 13.47 -13.15
CA PRO A 36 21.01 12.13 -12.84
C PRO A 36 21.80 12.03 -11.53
N ASN A 37 22.27 13.16 -10.98
CA ASN A 37 23.02 13.24 -9.73
C ASN A 37 22.14 13.57 -8.50
N ASP A 38 20.82 13.69 -8.69
CA ASP A 38 19.88 13.80 -7.58
C ASP A 38 19.56 12.41 -7.01
N TYR A 39 20.43 11.94 -6.11
CA TYR A 39 20.28 10.63 -5.47
C TYR A 39 18.98 10.50 -4.66
N ILE A 40 18.45 11.61 -4.14
CA ILE A 40 17.18 11.58 -3.38
C ILE A 40 16.02 11.30 -4.33
N ALA A 41 16.03 11.90 -5.52
CA ALA A 41 15.05 11.57 -6.56
C ALA A 41 15.21 10.13 -7.07
N GLY A 42 16.44 9.62 -7.22
CA GLY A 42 16.69 8.21 -7.55
C GLY A 42 16.14 7.24 -6.49
N VAL A 43 16.35 7.55 -5.22
CA VAL A 43 15.75 6.80 -4.11
C VAL A 43 14.22 6.87 -4.16
N PHE A 44 13.65 8.04 -4.49
CA PHE A 44 12.21 8.17 -4.68
C PHE A 44 11.70 7.34 -5.86
N TYR A 45 12.44 7.26 -6.98
CA TYR A 45 12.11 6.41 -8.11
C TYR A 45 11.97 4.93 -7.71
N SER A 46 12.95 4.39 -6.95
CA SER A 46 12.84 3.03 -6.39
C SER A 46 11.59 2.83 -5.54
N LYS A 47 11.16 3.86 -4.81
CA LYS A 47 9.94 3.82 -4.00
C LYS A 47 8.68 3.76 -4.87
N VAL A 48 8.65 4.47 -6.00
CA VAL A 48 7.55 4.43 -6.97
C VAL A 48 7.45 3.04 -7.59
N LEU A 49 8.57 2.50 -8.08
CA LEU A 49 8.67 1.12 -8.60
C LEU A 49 8.15 0.10 -7.59
N LYS A 50 8.59 0.21 -6.34
CA LYS A 50 8.12 -0.64 -5.24
C LYS A 50 6.60 -0.54 -5.03
N VAL A 51 6.03 0.68 -5.01
CA VAL A 51 4.57 0.86 -4.86
C VAL A 51 3.78 0.19 -5.97
N LEU A 52 4.36 0.10 -7.17
CA LEU A 52 3.78 -0.55 -8.34
C LEU A 52 4.07 -2.06 -8.45
N GLY A 53 4.86 -2.62 -7.51
CA GLY A 53 5.19 -4.06 -7.47
C GLY A 53 6.47 -4.45 -8.21
N SER A 54 7.21 -3.50 -8.78
CA SER A 54 8.46 -3.75 -9.51
C SER A 54 9.66 -3.86 -8.54
N PHE A 55 9.62 -4.83 -7.62
CA PHE A 55 10.59 -4.93 -6.51
C PHE A 55 12.04 -5.19 -6.98
N SER A 56 12.24 -6.10 -7.94
CA SER A 56 13.57 -6.42 -8.46
C SER A 56 14.19 -5.22 -9.19
N GLU A 57 13.38 -4.47 -9.94
CA GLU A 57 13.82 -3.24 -10.61
C GLU A 57 14.14 -2.13 -9.60
N ALA A 58 13.32 -1.98 -8.56
CA ALA A 58 13.60 -1.07 -7.46
C ALA A 58 14.94 -1.40 -6.76
N LEU A 59 15.22 -2.69 -6.52
CA LEU A 59 16.50 -3.14 -5.98
C LEU A 59 17.69 -2.84 -6.91
N TYR A 60 17.52 -3.07 -8.21
CA TYR A 60 18.53 -2.73 -9.22
C TYR A 60 18.87 -1.24 -9.21
N VAL A 61 17.84 -0.37 -9.21
CA VAL A 61 18.01 1.09 -9.09
C VAL A 61 18.77 1.47 -7.82
N LEU A 62 18.42 0.85 -6.69
CA LEU A 62 19.07 1.12 -5.40
C LEU A 62 20.54 0.68 -5.39
N GLY A 63 20.89 -0.44 -6.01
CA GLY A 63 22.27 -0.90 -6.19
C GLY A 63 23.09 0.10 -7.02
N ASN A 64 22.55 0.55 -8.16
CA ASN A 64 23.22 1.56 -8.99
C ASN A 64 23.44 2.89 -8.25
N ILE A 65 22.48 3.32 -7.43
CA ILE A 65 22.62 4.52 -6.61
C ILE A 65 23.74 4.33 -5.57
N GLU A 66 23.77 3.17 -4.91
CA GLU A 66 24.78 2.80 -3.92
C GLU A 66 26.20 2.78 -4.46
N GLU A 67 26.41 2.13 -5.59
CA GLU A 67 27.70 2.13 -6.29
C GLU A 67 28.13 3.57 -6.59
N ARG A 68 27.24 4.36 -7.19
CA ARG A 68 27.54 5.74 -7.58
C ARG A 68 27.84 6.65 -6.40
N TYR A 69 27.06 6.63 -5.33
CA TYR A 69 27.35 7.51 -4.19
C TYR A 69 28.58 7.04 -3.41
N THR A 70 28.86 5.73 -3.38
CA THR A 70 30.06 5.17 -2.74
C THR A 70 31.32 5.56 -3.50
N SER A 71 31.33 5.48 -4.83
CA SER A 71 32.44 5.97 -5.66
C SER A 71 32.66 7.48 -5.49
N ASN A 72 31.60 8.23 -5.22
CA ASN A 72 31.64 9.68 -4.98
C ASN A 72 31.79 10.05 -3.50
N LYS A 73 32.05 9.10 -2.59
CA LYS A 73 32.09 9.34 -1.13
C LYS A 73 33.08 10.43 -0.73
N LYS A 74 34.21 10.55 -1.45
CA LYS A 74 35.22 11.60 -1.24
C LYS A 74 34.77 13.01 -1.68
N LEU A 75 33.71 13.11 -2.49
CA LEU A 75 33.15 14.37 -3.00
C LEU A 75 31.97 14.88 -2.16
N PHE A 76 31.47 14.08 -1.21
CA PHE A 76 30.50 14.54 -0.23
C PHE A 76 31.22 15.35 0.85
N ASN A 77 31.29 16.67 0.64
CA ASN A 77 31.73 17.61 1.68
C ASN A 77 30.77 17.61 2.89
N ASP A 78 29.57 17.05 2.74
CA ASP A 78 28.53 16.97 3.76
C ASP A 78 28.23 15.50 4.12
N PHE A 79 28.85 15.06 5.24
CA PHE A 79 28.67 13.72 5.80
C PHE A 79 27.22 13.44 6.24
N ALA A 80 26.46 14.46 6.65
CA ALA A 80 25.07 14.28 7.05
C ALA A 80 24.18 13.93 5.85
N LYS A 81 24.40 14.60 4.70
CA LYS A 81 23.70 14.28 3.46
C LYS A 81 23.99 12.86 2.96
N TYR A 82 25.24 12.40 3.11
CA TYR A 82 25.62 11.02 2.81
C TYR A 82 24.82 10.01 3.66
N ASN A 83 24.79 10.20 4.98
CA ASN A 83 24.08 9.28 5.89
C ASN A 83 22.58 9.21 5.61
N ILE A 84 21.96 10.32 5.19
CA ILE A 84 20.55 10.36 4.82
C ILE A 84 20.28 9.51 3.56
N ILE A 85 21.17 9.55 2.57
CA ILE A 85 21.03 8.74 1.35
C ILE A 85 21.22 7.26 1.70
N GLU A 86 22.30 6.92 2.41
CA GLU A 86 22.61 5.55 2.83
C GLU A 86 21.46 4.92 3.62
N GLU A 87 20.93 5.64 4.62
CA GLU A 87 19.78 5.17 5.42
C GLU A 87 18.53 4.93 4.56
N LYS A 88 18.23 5.83 3.61
CA LYS A 88 17.06 5.69 2.74
C LYS A 88 17.22 4.54 1.73
N VAL A 89 18.43 4.34 1.21
CA VAL A 89 18.74 3.23 0.32
C VAL A 89 18.55 1.91 1.06
N LEU A 90 19.16 1.76 2.24
CA LEU A 90 18.98 0.59 3.09
C LEU A 90 17.51 0.34 3.41
N TYR A 91 16.78 1.38 3.86
CA TYR A 91 15.38 1.24 4.23
C TYR A 91 14.51 0.78 3.05
N ASN A 92 14.73 1.30 1.84
CA ASN A 92 13.98 0.84 0.67
C ASN A 92 14.40 -0.56 0.20
N LYS A 93 15.69 -0.93 0.31
CA LYS A 93 16.16 -2.30 0.02
C LYS A 93 15.47 -3.31 0.93
N LEU A 94 15.48 -3.08 2.24
CA LEU A 94 14.83 -3.96 3.22
C LEU A 94 13.35 -4.16 2.92
N ARG A 95 12.63 -3.11 2.49
CA ARG A 95 11.22 -3.23 2.09
C ARG A 95 11.06 -4.07 0.83
N CYS A 96 11.85 -3.84 -0.21
CA CYS A 96 11.76 -4.62 -1.44
C CYS A 96 12.08 -6.10 -1.18
N LEU A 97 13.12 -6.38 -0.39
CA LEU A 97 13.47 -7.75 0.01
C LEU A 97 12.37 -8.39 0.86
N SER A 98 11.71 -7.62 1.75
CA SER A 98 10.56 -8.12 2.52
C SER A 98 9.40 -8.52 1.60
N TYR A 99 9.06 -7.72 0.58
CA TYR A 99 8.05 -8.12 -0.41
C TYR A 99 8.50 -9.26 -1.34
N LEU A 100 9.80 -9.48 -1.49
CA LEU A 100 10.33 -10.66 -2.17
C LEU A 100 10.47 -11.87 -1.23
N GLU A 101 10.12 -11.71 0.05
CA GLU A 101 10.24 -12.73 1.10
C GLU A 101 11.67 -13.28 1.27
N ASP A 102 12.67 -12.50 0.87
CA ASP A 102 14.10 -12.83 1.03
C ASP A 102 14.59 -12.40 2.42
N PHE A 103 14.05 -13.06 3.44
CA PHE A 103 14.28 -12.69 4.84
C PHE A 103 15.71 -12.97 5.33
N ASP A 104 16.42 -13.89 4.67
CA ASP A 104 17.84 -14.13 4.93
C ASP A 104 18.66 -12.89 4.56
N LYS A 105 18.45 -12.30 3.37
CA LYS A 105 19.10 -11.03 3.00
C LYS A 105 18.63 -9.85 3.84
N VAL A 106 17.37 -9.84 4.29
CA VAL A 106 16.89 -8.83 5.24
C VAL A 106 17.71 -8.91 6.54
N GLU A 107 17.89 -10.11 7.10
CA GLU A 107 18.68 -10.32 8.31
C GLU A 107 20.16 -9.95 8.13
N GLU A 108 20.77 -10.36 7.02
CA GLU A 108 22.14 -10.00 6.63
C GLU A 108 22.33 -8.47 6.65
N LEU A 109 21.49 -7.75 5.88
CA LEU A 109 21.59 -6.29 5.79
C LEU A 109 21.35 -5.58 7.13
N LEU A 110 20.42 -6.08 7.97
CA LEU A 110 20.21 -5.53 9.30
C LEU A 110 21.44 -5.72 10.19
N ASN A 111 22.12 -6.87 10.09
CA ASN A 111 23.33 -7.17 10.86
C ASN A 111 24.53 -6.32 10.42
N GLU A 112 24.71 -6.11 9.12
CA GLU A 112 25.77 -5.23 8.59
C GLU A 112 25.54 -3.77 8.96
N ASN A 113 24.29 -3.37 9.16
CA ASN A 113 23.88 -1.98 9.33
C ASN A 113 23.31 -1.69 10.72
N ARG A 114 23.82 -2.38 11.76
CA ARG A 114 23.35 -2.26 13.16
C ARG A 114 23.22 -0.82 13.68
N LYS A 115 24.05 0.10 13.19
CA LYS A 115 24.00 1.53 13.53
C LYS A 115 22.62 2.18 13.28
N TYR A 116 21.84 1.68 12.33
CA TYR A 116 20.50 2.21 12.00
C TYR A 116 19.38 1.55 12.80
N LEU A 117 19.63 0.45 13.51
CA LEU A 117 18.62 -0.26 14.31
C LEU A 117 18.12 0.55 15.51
N ILE A 118 18.86 1.58 15.92
CA ILE A 118 18.40 2.53 16.94
C ILE A 118 17.14 3.29 16.49
N ASN A 119 16.92 3.40 15.17
CA ASN A 119 15.72 4.02 14.63
C ASN A 119 14.56 3.00 14.64
N PRO A 120 13.48 3.25 15.41
CA PRO A 120 12.38 2.29 15.58
C PRO A 120 11.73 1.82 14.27
N LYS A 121 11.84 2.60 13.19
CA LYS A 121 11.30 2.22 11.87
C LYS A 121 11.94 0.95 11.31
N PHE A 122 13.16 0.60 11.74
CA PHE A 122 13.84 -0.64 11.32
C PHE A 122 13.45 -1.87 12.16
N GLY A 123 12.91 -1.67 13.37
CA GLY A 123 12.56 -2.78 14.26
C GLY A 123 11.49 -3.71 13.69
N TYR A 124 10.62 -3.21 12.80
CA TYR A 124 9.62 -4.05 12.14
C TYR A 124 10.26 -5.13 11.25
N PHE A 125 11.38 -4.85 10.57
CA PHE A 125 12.06 -5.86 9.74
C PHE A 125 12.62 -7.00 10.60
N SER A 126 13.14 -6.70 11.78
CA SER A 126 13.57 -7.74 12.73
C SER A 126 12.41 -8.65 13.13
N ASN A 127 11.20 -8.11 13.30
CA ASN A 127 10.02 -8.93 13.58
C ASN A 127 9.60 -9.77 12.36
N LEU A 128 9.77 -9.26 11.13
CA LEU A 128 9.52 -10.05 9.92
C LEU A 128 10.51 -11.22 9.79
N VAL A 129 11.79 -11.01 10.12
CA VAL A 129 12.78 -12.10 10.15
C VAL A 129 12.35 -13.17 11.17
N LYS A 130 11.99 -12.78 12.40
CA LYS A 130 11.51 -13.72 13.41
C LYS A 130 10.23 -14.46 12.97
N TYR A 131 9.31 -13.73 12.33
CA TYR A 131 8.09 -14.29 11.76
C TYR A 131 8.40 -15.37 10.73
N SER A 132 9.34 -15.10 9.82
CA SER A 132 9.75 -16.06 8.78
C SER A 132 10.35 -17.36 9.34
N LYS A 133 10.94 -17.28 10.54
CA LYS A 133 11.57 -18.40 11.24
C LYS A 133 10.63 -19.11 12.22
N MET A 134 9.37 -18.66 12.33
CA MET A 134 8.41 -19.13 13.34
C MET A 134 8.96 -19.06 14.77
N GLU A 135 9.81 -18.07 15.06
CA GLU A 135 10.35 -17.88 16.40
C GLU A 135 9.24 -17.41 17.35
N ASN A 136 9.15 -18.05 18.52
CA ASN A 136 8.24 -17.60 19.57
C ASN A 136 8.65 -16.20 20.03
N ILE A 137 7.74 -15.24 19.90
CA ILE A 137 7.93 -13.89 20.39
C ILE A 137 7.14 -13.71 21.67
N ASN A 138 7.79 -13.25 22.72
CA ASN A 138 7.18 -13.02 24.02
C ASN A 138 7.00 -11.52 24.24
N PHE A 139 5.86 -10.92 23.87
CA PHE A 139 5.64 -9.47 24.11
C PHE A 139 4.18 -9.03 24.23
N ASN A 140 3.99 -7.93 24.97
CA ASN A 140 2.94 -6.92 24.79
C ASN A 140 3.01 -6.35 23.35
N ALA A 141 2.61 -7.14 22.36
CA ALA A 141 2.72 -6.78 20.97
C ALA A 141 1.65 -5.73 20.59
N SER A 142 2.02 -4.77 19.73
CA SER A 142 1.01 -3.92 19.07
C SER A 142 0.03 -4.82 18.29
N TYR A 143 -1.25 -4.42 18.16
CA TYR A 143 -2.27 -5.16 17.39
C TYR A 143 -1.75 -5.73 16.06
N ARG A 144 -1.00 -4.94 15.29
CA ARG A 144 -0.43 -5.36 14.01
C ARG A 144 0.60 -6.48 14.12
N LEU A 145 1.41 -6.50 15.17
CA LEU A 145 2.37 -7.58 15.40
C LEU A 145 1.64 -8.82 15.91
N GLU A 146 0.64 -8.68 16.77
CA GLU A 146 -0.18 -9.81 17.21
C GLU A 146 -0.86 -10.49 16.01
N GLN A 147 -1.49 -9.70 15.13
CA GLN A 147 -2.12 -10.21 13.90
C GLN A 147 -1.13 -10.83 12.91
N LEU A 148 0.15 -10.44 12.92
CA LEU A 148 1.17 -11.02 12.06
C LEU A 148 1.47 -12.47 12.49
N PHE A 149 1.65 -12.70 13.79
CA PHE A 149 2.01 -14.02 14.34
C PHE A 149 0.79 -14.91 14.58
N ASN A 150 -0.29 -14.35 15.12
CA ASN A 150 -1.48 -15.04 15.60
C ASN A 150 -2.75 -14.41 15.00
N TYR A 151 -2.87 -14.47 13.67
CA TYR A 151 -3.99 -13.86 12.97
C TYR A 151 -5.36 -14.38 13.45
N SER A 152 -6.30 -13.46 13.67
CA SER A 152 -7.71 -13.76 14.02
C SER A 152 -8.65 -12.78 13.35
N ASP A 153 -9.65 -13.31 12.63
CA ASP A 153 -10.71 -12.49 12.06
C ASP A 153 -11.55 -11.80 13.15
N GLU A 154 -11.76 -12.43 14.30
CA GLU A 154 -12.52 -11.85 15.41
C GLU A 154 -11.83 -10.61 15.98
N GLU A 155 -10.52 -10.70 16.17
CA GLU A 155 -9.70 -9.57 16.62
C GLU A 155 -9.64 -8.45 15.57
N PHE A 156 -9.56 -8.79 14.28
CA PHE A 156 -9.68 -7.81 13.20
C PHE A 156 -11.04 -7.08 13.24
N LEU A 157 -12.15 -7.82 13.37
CA LEU A 157 -13.50 -7.26 13.42
C LEU A 157 -13.67 -6.36 14.67
N SER A 158 -13.14 -6.79 15.81
CA SER A 158 -13.08 -5.99 17.04
C SER A 158 -12.29 -4.69 16.82
N HIS A 159 -11.11 -4.77 16.20
CA HIS A 159 -10.28 -3.61 15.91
C HIS A 159 -10.98 -2.60 14.99
N ILE A 160 -11.57 -3.08 13.89
CA ILE A 160 -12.16 -2.22 12.87
C ILE A 160 -13.52 -1.64 13.27
N SER A 161 -14.22 -2.25 14.22
CA SER A 161 -15.49 -1.72 14.77
C SER A 161 -15.36 -0.25 15.24
N LYS A 162 -14.18 0.14 15.73
CA LYS A 162 -13.84 1.52 16.12
C LYS A 162 -13.89 2.51 14.95
N HIS A 163 -13.70 2.03 13.73
CA HIS A 163 -13.73 2.80 12.49
C HIS A 163 -15.07 2.69 11.74
N MET A 164 -16.00 1.86 12.23
CA MET A 164 -17.31 1.67 11.60
C MET A 164 -18.30 2.78 11.96
N TYR A 165 -18.23 3.34 13.18
CA TYR A 165 -19.26 4.25 13.70
C TYR A 165 -18.64 5.34 14.58
N SER A 166 -18.20 6.46 13.99
CA SER A 166 -17.95 7.66 14.80
C SER A 166 -19.30 8.34 15.04
N ARG A 167 -19.76 8.36 16.29
CA ARG A 167 -20.81 9.29 16.68
C ARG A 167 -20.29 10.70 16.43
N VAL A 168 -21.19 11.58 15.98
CA VAL A 168 -20.98 12.94 15.43
C VAL A 168 -20.18 13.90 16.35
N GLU A 169 -19.72 13.46 17.52
CA GLU A 169 -19.01 14.26 18.53
C GLU A 169 -17.49 14.09 18.54
N ASP A 170 -16.93 13.07 17.87
CA ASP A 170 -15.48 12.88 17.76
C ASP A 170 -14.92 13.58 16.51
N TYR A 171 -14.53 14.85 16.66
CA TYR A 171 -13.87 15.68 15.63
C TYR A 171 -12.54 15.10 15.11
N ASP A 172 -12.01 14.04 15.74
CA ASP A 172 -10.73 13.41 15.40
C ASP A 172 -10.84 12.17 14.50
N VAL A 173 -12.05 11.71 14.13
CA VAL A 173 -12.18 10.55 13.23
C VAL A 173 -12.08 10.96 11.77
N ILE A 174 -10.88 10.76 11.21
CA ILE A 174 -10.51 11.16 9.84
C ILE A 174 -11.31 10.39 8.77
N SER A 175 -11.78 9.16 9.07
CA SER A 175 -12.62 8.39 8.15
C SER A 175 -13.48 7.33 8.82
N THR A 176 -14.75 7.22 8.40
CA THR A 176 -15.73 6.25 8.91
C THR A 176 -16.65 5.73 7.83
N PHE A 177 -17.05 4.46 7.95
CA PHE A 177 -18.08 3.88 7.09
C PHE A 177 -19.46 4.44 7.43
N ASN A 178 -20.36 4.44 6.44
CA ASN A 178 -21.75 4.80 6.68
C ASN A 178 -22.48 3.66 7.42
N GLU A 179 -23.51 4.00 8.20
CA GLU A 179 -24.28 3.01 8.98
C GLU A 179 -24.94 1.94 8.10
N ASP A 180 -25.33 2.30 6.88
CA ASP A 180 -25.95 1.41 5.89
C ASP A 180 -24.95 0.60 5.06
N PHE A 181 -23.65 0.77 5.29
CA PHE A 181 -22.61 -0.01 4.62
C PHE A 181 -22.73 -1.49 5.03
N PRO A 182 -22.95 -2.43 4.08
CA PRO A 182 -23.18 -3.83 4.40
C PRO A 182 -21.86 -4.54 4.70
N PHE A 183 -21.24 -4.19 5.83
CA PHE A 183 -19.87 -4.54 6.17
C PHE A 183 -19.60 -6.05 6.06
N ASP A 184 -20.42 -6.90 6.69
CA ASP A 184 -20.22 -8.36 6.65
C ASP A 184 -20.22 -8.91 5.22
N LYS A 185 -21.20 -8.50 4.41
CA LYS A 185 -21.31 -8.93 3.01
C LYS A 185 -20.08 -8.49 2.21
N VAL A 186 -19.63 -7.25 2.40
CA VAL A 186 -18.45 -6.72 1.72
C VAL A 186 -17.18 -7.42 2.19
N PHE A 187 -17.01 -7.60 3.50
CA PHE A 187 -15.86 -8.26 4.12
C PHE A 187 -15.60 -9.64 3.49
N TYR A 188 -16.61 -10.50 3.47
CA TYR A 188 -16.48 -11.84 2.89
C TYR A 188 -16.29 -11.82 1.38
N GLU A 189 -16.93 -10.90 0.66
CA GLU A 189 -16.78 -10.83 -0.80
C GLU A 189 -15.40 -10.32 -1.23
N VAL A 190 -14.86 -9.33 -0.51
CA VAL A 190 -13.49 -8.85 -0.69
C VAL A 190 -12.50 -10.00 -0.42
N LYS A 191 -12.72 -10.78 0.65
CA LYS A 191 -11.75 -11.81 1.10
C LYS A 191 -11.56 -12.92 0.06
N LYS A 192 -12.61 -13.22 -0.72
CA LYS A 192 -12.56 -14.17 -1.85
C LYS A 192 -11.75 -13.66 -3.04
N LYS A 193 -11.68 -12.34 -3.23
CA LYS A 193 -11.13 -11.71 -4.44
C LYS A 193 -9.73 -11.16 -4.24
N ILE A 194 -9.35 -10.83 -3.01
CA ILE A 194 -8.19 -9.97 -2.71
C ILE A 194 -6.88 -10.47 -3.31
N LEU A 195 -6.63 -11.79 -3.31
CA LEU A 195 -5.42 -12.40 -3.89
C LEU A 195 -5.35 -12.32 -5.43
N PHE A 196 -6.46 -11.99 -6.10
CA PHE A 196 -6.53 -11.81 -7.55
C PHE A 196 -6.59 -10.33 -7.94
N CYS A 197 -6.66 -9.43 -6.98
CA CYS A 197 -6.71 -7.99 -7.19
C CYS A 197 -5.31 -7.42 -7.37
N LYS A 198 -5.20 -6.29 -8.08
CA LYS A 198 -3.96 -5.52 -8.09
C LYS A 198 -3.74 -4.88 -6.72
N ALA A 199 -2.61 -5.19 -6.10
CA ALA A 199 -2.15 -4.57 -4.86
C ALA A 199 -1.28 -3.34 -5.13
N TYR A 200 -1.20 -2.47 -4.14
CA TYR A 200 -0.26 -1.36 -4.06
C TYR A 200 0.55 -1.44 -2.78
N TYR A 201 1.86 -1.29 -2.89
CA TYR A 201 2.77 -1.62 -1.79
C TYR A 201 3.26 -0.36 -1.10
N PHE A 202 2.40 0.31 -0.33
CA PHE A 202 2.77 1.56 0.35
C PHE A 202 3.55 1.36 1.65
N GLY A 203 3.42 0.18 2.26
CA GLY A 203 3.95 -0.17 3.58
C GLY A 203 5.25 -0.97 3.50
N THR A 204 5.56 -1.70 4.56
CA THR A 204 6.77 -2.50 4.66
C THR A 204 6.56 -3.93 4.16
N TYR A 205 5.49 -4.57 4.59
CA TYR A 205 5.10 -5.93 4.23
C TYR A 205 3.57 -6.04 4.15
N GLU A 206 2.94 -4.97 3.62
CA GLU A 206 1.49 -4.84 3.55
C GLU A 206 1.05 -4.54 2.13
N ASP A 207 0.01 -5.24 1.72
CA ASP A 207 -0.65 -5.01 0.45
C ASP A 207 -1.85 -4.10 0.67
N VAL A 208 -2.00 -3.10 -0.19
CA VAL A 208 -3.16 -2.21 -0.18
C VAL A 208 -4.00 -2.46 -1.43
N TYR A 209 -5.25 -2.82 -1.19
CA TYR A 209 -6.24 -3.06 -2.23
C TYR A 209 -7.32 -2.02 -2.18
N ILE A 210 -7.87 -1.67 -3.34
CA ILE A 210 -8.81 -0.57 -3.50
C ILE A 210 -10.10 -1.12 -4.05
N PHE A 211 -11.19 -0.78 -3.39
CA PHE A 211 -12.53 -1.21 -3.77
C PHE A 211 -13.42 0.00 -3.89
N LYS A 212 -14.36 -0.07 -4.83
CA LYS A 212 -15.39 0.94 -5.04
C LYS A 212 -16.72 0.40 -4.53
N TYR A 213 -17.38 1.21 -3.72
CA TYR A 213 -18.76 1.00 -3.27
C TYR A 213 -19.32 2.40 -3.01
N ASP A 214 -20.21 2.86 -3.87
CA ASP A 214 -20.58 4.29 -3.85
C ASP A 214 -21.20 4.65 -2.50
N LYS A 215 -20.81 5.82 -1.97
CA LYS A 215 -21.21 6.30 -0.65
C LYS A 215 -20.94 5.27 0.45
N CYS A 216 -19.77 4.62 0.45
CA CYS A 216 -19.41 3.66 1.50
C CYS A 216 -19.13 4.34 2.85
N GLY A 217 -18.79 5.62 2.85
CA GLY A 217 -18.44 6.33 4.07
C GLY A 217 -18.08 7.78 3.85
N VAL A 218 -17.36 8.33 4.82
CA VAL A 218 -16.86 9.70 4.83
C VAL A 218 -15.37 9.67 5.14
N THR A 219 -14.59 10.50 4.45
CA THR A 219 -13.19 10.80 4.79
C THR A 219 -13.02 12.31 4.77
N ASN A 220 -12.44 12.90 5.83
CA ASN A 220 -12.25 14.35 5.94
C ASN A 220 -13.53 15.17 5.63
N GLY A 221 -14.68 14.73 6.15
CA GLY A 221 -15.98 15.39 5.94
C GLY A 221 -16.54 15.29 4.52
N LYS A 222 -15.91 14.55 3.61
CA LYS A 222 -16.39 14.34 2.23
C LYS A 222 -16.84 12.90 2.04
N ILE A 223 -17.93 12.72 1.30
CA ILE A 223 -18.44 11.41 0.91
C ILE A 223 -17.35 10.66 0.13
N SER A 224 -17.14 9.40 0.50
CA SER A 224 -16.21 8.48 -0.15
C SER A 224 -16.97 7.40 -0.90
N ASP A 225 -16.60 7.18 -2.16
CA ASP A 225 -17.08 6.08 -2.99
C ASP A 225 -16.11 4.89 -3.02
N TYR A 226 -14.97 5.01 -2.34
CA TYR A 226 -13.92 4.02 -2.31
C TYR A 226 -13.52 3.71 -0.87
N PHE A 227 -13.01 2.50 -0.66
CA PHE A 227 -12.36 2.10 0.58
C PHE A 227 -11.12 1.28 0.29
N LEU A 228 -10.20 1.29 1.25
CA LEU A 228 -8.97 0.52 1.22
C LEU A 228 -9.12 -0.73 2.09
N VAL A 229 -8.47 -1.80 1.67
CA VAL A 229 -8.24 -2.99 2.51
C VAL A 229 -6.74 -3.22 2.55
N ILE A 230 -6.19 -3.30 3.75
CA ILE A 230 -4.77 -3.54 4.00
C ILE A 230 -4.63 -4.97 4.52
N THR A 231 -3.76 -5.78 3.90
CA THR A 231 -3.45 -7.13 4.35
C THR A 231 -1.96 -7.31 4.60
N PHE A 232 -1.57 -8.39 5.28
CA PHE A 232 -0.19 -8.85 5.18
C PHE A 232 0.10 -9.35 3.78
N HIS A 233 1.32 -9.09 3.31
CA HIS A 233 1.74 -9.36 1.94
C HIS A 233 1.39 -10.79 1.49
N ASN A 234 0.83 -10.94 0.29
CA ASN A 234 0.45 -12.23 -0.32
C ASN A 234 -0.51 -13.09 0.53
N THR A 235 -1.25 -12.48 1.45
CA THR A 235 -2.27 -13.17 2.24
C THR A 235 -3.62 -12.47 2.18
N ASN A 236 -4.67 -13.20 2.56
CA ASN A 236 -5.99 -12.65 2.83
C ASN A 236 -6.20 -12.29 4.31
N LYS A 237 -5.12 -12.11 5.07
CA LYS A 237 -5.12 -11.75 6.50
C LYS A 237 -5.21 -10.24 6.64
N TYR A 238 -6.36 -9.73 7.06
CA TYR A 238 -6.66 -8.30 7.06
C TYR A 238 -6.03 -7.60 8.26
N ILE A 239 -5.39 -6.47 7.99
CA ILE A 239 -4.83 -5.60 9.02
C ILE A 239 -5.83 -4.50 9.35
N SER A 240 -6.35 -3.82 8.32
CA SER A 240 -7.24 -2.67 8.47
C SER A 240 -8.08 -2.46 7.21
N MET A 241 -9.17 -1.73 7.33
CA MET A 241 -10.02 -1.30 6.22
C MET A 241 -10.72 0.02 6.58
N TYR A 242 -10.79 0.96 5.64
CA TYR A 242 -11.39 2.28 5.87
C TYR A 242 -11.72 3.02 4.56
N PRO A 243 -12.70 3.93 4.55
CA PRO A 243 -13.04 4.73 3.37
C PRO A 243 -11.91 5.68 2.93
N CYS A 244 -11.95 6.10 1.66
CA CYS A 244 -10.95 6.99 1.09
C CYS A 244 -11.48 7.81 -0.10
N ASN A 245 -10.93 9.02 -0.29
CA ASN A 245 -11.35 9.95 -1.35
C ASN A 245 -10.44 9.98 -2.58
N SER A 246 -9.21 9.47 -2.48
CA SER A 246 -8.15 9.68 -3.50
C SER A 246 -7.85 8.44 -4.32
N SER A 247 -8.88 7.73 -4.78
CA SER A 247 -8.74 6.36 -5.29
C SER A 247 -9.18 6.15 -6.74
N SER A 248 -9.69 7.18 -7.42
CA SER A 248 -10.20 7.07 -8.80
C SER A 248 -9.12 6.78 -9.85
N ASN A 249 -7.87 7.19 -9.63
CA ASN A 249 -6.76 6.91 -10.55
C ASN A 249 -6.05 5.58 -10.25
N PHE A 250 -6.57 4.80 -9.31
CA PHE A 250 -6.04 3.48 -9.00
C PHE A 250 -6.84 2.39 -9.71
N ASN A 251 -6.25 1.20 -9.82
CA ASN A 251 -7.03 0.02 -10.13
C ASN A 251 -7.86 -0.35 -8.90
N TYR A 252 -9.15 -0.56 -9.11
CA TYR A 252 -10.08 -0.93 -8.07
C TYR A 252 -11.02 -2.03 -8.54
N VAL A 253 -11.62 -2.73 -7.60
CA VAL A 253 -12.72 -3.65 -7.88
C VAL A 253 -14.04 -2.97 -7.49
N ASP A 254 -14.97 -2.88 -8.45
CA ASP A 254 -16.30 -2.31 -8.22
C ASP A 254 -17.22 -3.35 -7.57
N LEU A 255 -17.69 -3.03 -6.36
CA LEU A 255 -18.57 -3.87 -5.56
C LEU A 255 -20.03 -3.38 -5.55
N ASN A 256 -20.39 -2.38 -6.36
CA ASN A 256 -21.75 -1.86 -6.40
C ASN A 256 -22.78 -2.91 -6.86
N TYR A 257 -22.37 -4.00 -7.51
CA TYR A 257 -23.26 -5.13 -7.82
C TYR A 257 -23.84 -5.78 -6.54
N LEU A 258 -23.21 -5.62 -5.38
CA LEU A 258 -23.75 -6.09 -4.09
C LEU A 258 -24.97 -5.30 -3.62
N LYS A 259 -25.22 -4.10 -4.18
CA LYS A 259 -26.41 -3.28 -3.89
C LYS A 259 -27.65 -3.83 -4.59
N ILE A 260 -27.48 -4.62 -5.65
CA ILE A 260 -28.59 -5.22 -6.38
C ILE A 260 -29.18 -6.31 -5.47
N PRO A 261 -30.47 -6.23 -5.12
CA PRO A 261 -31.14 -7.29 -4.39
C PRO A 261 -31.00 -8.61 -5.16
N SER A 262 -30.67 -9.69 -4.46
CA SER A 262 -30.64 -11.05 -5.02
C SER A 262 -31.98 -11.48 -5.66
N THR A 263 -33.05 -10.72 -5.38
CA THR A 263 -34.40 -10.86 -5.92
C THR A 263 -34.69 -10.00 -7.14
N SER A 264 -33.68 -9.40 -7.80
CA SER A 264 -33.84 -9.02 -9.21
C SER A 264 -34.00 -10.30 -10.01
N ASN A 265 -35.23 -10.83 -9.99
CA ASN A 265 -35.68 -11.89 -10.85
C ASN A 265 -35.21 -11.49 -12.24
N VAL A 266 -34.22 -12.20 -12.77
CA VAL A 266 -34.12 -12.40 -14.20
C VAL A 266 -35.52 -12.83 -14.58
N LYS A 267 -36.33 -11.91 -15.14
CA LYS A 267 -37.70 -12.19 -15.55
C LYS A 267 -37.56 -13.38 -16.48
N ARG A 268 -37.90 -14.58 -15.99
CA ARG A 268 -37.93 -15.77 -16.82
C ARG A 268 -39.00 -15.45 -17.84
N LEU A 269 -38.59 -15.13 -19.06
CA LEU A 269 -39.50 -14.74 -20.13
C LEU A 269 -40.65 -15.73 -20.13
N SER A 270 -41.88 -15.23 -20.03
CA SER A 270 -43.06 -16.10 -20.14
C SER A 270 -43.02 -16.79 -21.49
N GLN A 271 -43.76 -17.90 -21.66
CA GLN A 271 -43.86 -18.54 -22.98
C GLN A 271 -44.34 -17.55 -24.05
N ILE A 272 -45.20 -16.59 -23.66
CA ILE A 272 -45.70 -15.51 -24.51
C ILE A 272 -44.57 -14.53 -24.87
N ASP A 273 -43.75 -14.11 -23.91
CA ASP A 273 -42.62 -13.20 -24.19
C ASP A 273 -41.59 -13.85 -25.12
N LYS A 274 -41.30 -15.15 -24.93
CA LYS A 274 -40.43 -15.93 -25.82
C LYS A 274 -41.02 -16.06 -27.22
N PHE A 275 -42.34 -16.22 -27.33
CA PHE A 275 -43.05 -16.27 -28.60
C PHE A 275 -42.96 -14.92 -29.33
N ASN A 276 -43.25 -13.81 -28.64
CA ASN A 276 -43.22 -12.47 -29.24
C ASN A 276 -41.80 -12.08 -29.71
N MET A 277 -40.77 -12.39 -28.93
CA MET A 277 -39.38 -12.17 -29.36
C MET A 277 -39.00 -13.00 -30.59
N LYS A 278 -39.46 -14.26 -30.67
CA LYS A 278 -39.16 -15.16 -31.80
C LYS A 278 -39.85 -14.71 -33.09
N TYR A 279 -41.04 -14.13 -32.99
CA TYR A 279 -41.87 -13.80 -34.16
C TYR A 279 -42.02 -12.30 -34.43
N LYS A 280 -41.24 -11.43 -33.75
CA LYS A 280 -41.22 -9.95 -33.90
C LYS A 280 -42.63 -9.35 -34.08
N LYS A 281 -43.52 -9.66 -33.14
CA LYS A 281 -44.79 -8.94 -32.99
C LYS A 281 -44.65 -7.89 -31.88
#